data_AF-A0AB34ID78-F1
#
_entry.id   AF-A0AB34ID78-F1
#
_cell.length_a   1.000
_cell.length_b   1.000
_cell.length_c   1.000
_cell.angle_alpha   90.00
_cell.angle_beta   90.00
_cell.angle_gamma   90.00
#
_symmetry.space_group_name_H-M   'P 1'
#
loop_
_entity.id
_entity.type
_entity.pdbx_description
1 polymer ?
#
loop_
_entity_poly.entity_id
_entity_poly.type
_entity_poly.pdbx_seq_one_letter_code
_entity_poly.pdbx_strand_id
1 'polypeptide(L)'
;MAEEQWPEFPCEDPTATELADWLRVWDASLKGLEVEAVLRGATPPSLISLSRATDLTDFTELTAVDEPDAAKRLRHNASVKRAHRDEANRVEAYAAGVLRVKNGFAGQLEKALRRTAPARLRRLRASHAVAGVPGAYDSAAMMLALRALVGVHGRSSDADSNRLVFLARLRMHVLRADVWFDYVPSASKGPRVPCVLPDASVLCADWESLVARILDGLTSL
;
A
#
# COMPACT_ATOMS: atom_id res chain seq x y z
N MET A 1 11.68 -25.07 -19.53
CA MET A 1 12.11 -24.20 -18.43
C MET A 1 11.75 -24.93 -17.16
N ALA A 2 12.73 -25.25 -16.29
CA ALA A 2 12.42 -25.89 -15.02
C ALA A 2 11.46 -24.96 -14.25
N GLU A 3 10.32 -25.48 -13.78
CA GLU A 3 9.51 -24.75 -12.81
C GLU A 3 10.40 -24.47 -11.61
N GLU A 4 10.76 -23.21 -11.40
CA GLU A 4 11.53 -22.80 -10.24
C GLU A 4 10.66 -23.04 -9.02
N GLN A 5 10.85 -24.20 -8.41
CA GLN A 5 10.03 -24.68 -7.32
C GLN A 5 10.46 -23.97 -6.04
N TRP A 6 9.64 -23.00 -5.61
CA TRP A 6 9.80 -22.33 -4.33
C TRP A 6 9.82 -23.36 -3.20
N PRO A 7 10.72 -23.23 -2.20
CA PRO A 7 10.80 -24.20 -1.13
C PRO A 7 9.54 -24.11 -0.28
N GLU A 8 9.00 -25.28 0.06
CA GLU A 8 7.81 -25.39 0.90
C GLU A 8 8.06 -24.85 2.30
N PHE A 9 7.02 -24.33 2.93
CA PHE A 9 7.11 -23.85 4.30
C PHE A 9 7.36 -25.03 5.25
N PRO A 10 8.24 -24.91 6.26
CA PRO A 10 8.66 -26.05 7.09
C PRO A 10 7.50 -26.78 7.80
N CYS A 11 6.67 -26.06 8.58
CA CYS A 11 5.48 -26.61 9.25
C CYS A 11 4.61 -25.46 9.80
N GLU A 12 3.45 -25.76 10.41
CA GLU A 12 2.55 -24.74 10.96
C GLU A 12 3.21 -23.87 12.04
N ASP A 13 4.09 -24.46 12.86
CA ASP A 13 4.81 -23.79 13.94
C ASP A 13 6.32 -24.11 13.89
N PRO A 14 7.07 -23.44 13.00
CA PRO A 14 8.47 -23.76 12.78
C PRO A 14 9.35 -23.21 13.89
N THR A 15 10.43 -23.92 14.17
CA THR A 15 11.48 -23.38 15.04
C THR A 15 12.10 -22.13 14.41
N ALA A 16 12.68 -21.25 15.23
CA ALA A 16 13.33 -20.02 14.75
C ALA A 16 14.40 -20.31 13.68
N THR A 17 15.16 -21.40 13.85
CA THR A 17 16.19 -21.83 12.91
C THR A 17 15.61 -22.30 11.58
N GLU A 18 14.59 -23.18 11.60
CA GLU A 18 13.93 -23.66 10.38
C GLU A 18 13.30 -22.51 9.59
N LEU A 19 12.67 -21.57 10.30
CA LEU A 19 12.08 -20.40 9.66
C LEU A 19 13.16 -19.47 9.08
N ALA A 20 14.25 -19.23 9.80
CA ALA A 20 15.36 -18.40 9.32
C ALA A 20 16.03 -19.04 8.08
N ASP A 21 16.22 -20.36 8.08
CA ASP A 21 16.76 -21.09 6.93
C ASP A 21 15.84 -21.03 5.73
N TRP A 22 14.54 -21.22 5.93
CA TRP A 22 13.54 -21.09 4.87
C TRP A 22 13.51 -19.66 4.30
N LEU A 23 13.50 -18.64 5.17
CA LEU A 23 13.53 -17.23 4.76
C LEU A 23 14.79 -16.89 3.99
N ARG A 24 15.95 -17.45 4.38
CA ARG A 24 17.22 -17.24 3.67
C ARG A 24 17.16 -17.75 2.22
N VAL A 25 16.54 -18.90 1.99
CA VAL A 25 16.35 -19.43 0.62
C VAL A 25 15.39 -18.54 -0.15
N TRP A 26 14.26 -18.14 0.45
CA TRP A 26 13.32 -17.22 -0.17
C TRP A 26 13.93 -15.88 -0.52
N ASP A 27 14.70 -15.28 0.38
CA ASP A 27 15.39 -14.01 0.14
C ASP A 27 16.39 -14.12 -1.01
N ALA A 28 17.06 -15.27 -1.16
CA ALA A 28 17.90 -15.52 -2.31
C ALA A 28 17.09 -15.59 -3.62
N SER A 29 15.96 -16.31 -3.63
CA SER A 29 15.06 -16.41 -4.79
C SER A 29 14.34 -15.11 -5.13
N LEU A 30 14.18 -14.20 -4.17
CA LEU A 30 13.55 -12.89 -4.41
C LEU A 30 14.49 -11.92 -5.14
N LYS A 31 15.80 -12.11 -5.07
CA LYS A 31 16.78 -11.18 -5.67
C LYS A 31 16.53 -11.02 -7.16
N GLY A 32 16.35 -9.78 -7.60
CA GLY A 32 16.11 -9.44 -8.99
C GLY A 32 14.65 -9.57 -9.43
N LEU A 33 13.74 -10.05 -8.57
CA LEU A 33 12.32 -10.04 -8.84
C LEU A 33 11.69 -8.69 -8.48
N GLU A 34 10.63 -8.32 -9.19
CA GLU A 34 9.92 -7.05 -8.95
C GLU A 34 9.36 -6.92 -7.53
N VAL A 35 8.99 -8.05 -6.93
CA VAL A 35 8.47 -8.07 -5.55
C VAL A 35 9.53 -7.69 -4.52
N GLU A 36 10.82 -7.87 -4.80
CA GLU A 36 11.91 -7.40 -3.94
C GLU A 36 11.87 -5.88 -3.81
N ALA A 37 11.64 -5.17 -4.93
CA ALA A 37 11.48 -3.72 -4.91
C ALA A 37 10.27 -3.33 -4.05
N VAL A 38 9.13 -4.01 -4.22
CA VAL A 38 7.92 -3.76 -3.41
C VAL A 38 8.17 -3.99 -1.92
N LEU A 39 8.88 -5.07 -1.56
CA LEU A 39 9.22 -5.40 -0.17
C LEU A 39 10.11 -4.33 0.49
N ARG A 40 10.95 -3.66 -0.30
CA ARG A 40 11.79 -2.54 0.15
C ARG A 40 11.07 -1.19 0.15
N GLY A 41 9.81 -1.14 -0.30
CA GLY A 41 9.09 0.12 -0.50
C GLY A 41 9.57 0.91 -1.71
N ALA A 42 10.30 0.27 -2.63
CA ALA A 42 10.77 0.88 -3.88
C ALA A 42 9.80 0.61 -5.03
N THR A 43 9.91 1.40 -6.09
CA THR A 43 9.14 1.23 -7.33
C THR A 43 9.62 0.00 -8.10
N PRO A 44 8.71 -0.91 -8.50
CA PRO A 44 9.03 -2.03 -9.38
C PRO A 44 9.61 -1.58 -10.74
N PRO A 45 10.60 -2.28 -11.32
CA PRO A 45 11.20 -1.92 -12.59
C PRO A 45 10.20 -1.73 -13.74
N SER A 46 9.17 -2.58 -13.86
CA SER A 46 8.13 -2.43 -14.89
C SER A 46 7.24 -1.19 -14.73
N LEU A 47 7.24 -0.56 -13.56
CA LEU A 47 6.37 0.57 -13.23
C LEU A 47 7.13 1.90 -13.14
N ILE A 48 8.42 1.94 -13.45
CA ILE A 48 9.24 3.17 -13.40
C ILE A 48 8.67 4.26 -14.31
N SER A 49 8.19 3.90 -15.51
CA SER A 49 7.58 4.87 -16.43
C SER A 49 6.29 5.48 -15.90
N LEU A 50 5.59 4.76 -15.02
CA LEU A 50 4.33 5.19 -14.41
C LEU A 50 4.52 5.77 -13.02
N SER A 51 5.72 5.81 -12.44
CA SER A 51 5.90 6.26 -11.06
C SER A 51 6.00 7.77 -10.91
N ARG A 52 6.49 8.44 -11.95
CA ARG A 52 6.67 9.89 -11.95
C ARG A 52 5.37 10.60 -12.29
N ALA A 53 4.98 11.57 -11.46
CA ALA A 53 3.86 12.45 -11.75
C ALA A 53 4.17 13.37 -12.93
N THR A 54 3.16 13.60 -13.76
CA THR A 54 3.21 14.62 -14.81
C THR A 54 2.96 15.97 -14.17
N ASP A 55 3.83 16.95 -14.42
CA ASP A 55 3.56 18.32 -13.99
C ASP A 55 2.45 18.91 -14.85
N LEU A 56 1.33 19.24 -14.20
CA LEU A 56 0.14 19.81 -14.83
C LEU A 56 -0.10 21.27 -14.41
N THR A 57 0.88 21.93 -13.79
CA THR A 57 0.71 23.29 -13.24
C THR A 57 0.31 24.30 -14.31
N ASP A 58 0.82 24.14 -15.53
CA ASP A 58 0.52 25.02 -16.67
C ASP A 58 -0.80 24.66 -17.40
N PHE A 59 -1.46 23.57 -17.01
CA PHE A 59 -2.71 23.11 -17.63
C PHE A 59 -3.92 23.74 -16.93
N THR A 60 -4.06 25.06 -17.04
CA THR A 60 -5.23 25.78 -16.53
C THR A 60 -6.27 26.00 -17.62
N GLU A 61 -7.55 25.80 -17.29
CA GLU A 61 -8.65 26.12 -18.19
C GLU A 61 -8.71 27.64 -18.43
N LEU A 62 -8.87 28.03 -19.70
CA LEU A 62 -9.05 29.42 -20.09
C LEU A 62 -10.50 29.85 -19.90
N THR A 63 -10.69 31.06 -19.39
CA THR A 63 -12.00 31.71 -19.29
C THR A 63 -12.28 32.57 -20.53
N ALA A 64 -13.50 33.11 -20.62
CA ALA A 64 -13.84 34.06 -21.68
C ALA A 64 -13.09 35.39 -21.60
N VAL A 65 -12.47 35.70 -20.45
CA VAL A 65 -11.61 36.87 -20.25
C VAL A 65 -10.23 36.62 -20.84
N ASP A 66 -9.71 35.40 -20.72
CA ASP A 66 -8.36 35.03 -21.16
C ASP A 66 -8.28 34.80 -22.68
N GLU A 67 -9.33 34.18 -23.25
CA GLU A 67 -9.45 33.95 -24.69
C GLU A 67 -10.89 34.17 -25.12
N PRO A 68 -11.22 35.28 -25.84
CA PRO A 68 -12.58 35.57 -26.26
C PRO A 68 -13.10 34.61 -27.34
N ASP A 69 -12.22 34.06 -28.20
CA ASP A 69 -12.60 33.10 -29.23
C ASP A 69 -13.06 31.78 -28.59
N ALA A 70 -14.36 31.52 -28.66
CA ALA A 70 -14.97 30.34 -28.08
C ALA A 70 -14.41 29.02 -28.64
N ALA A 71 -14.07 28.97 -29.93
CA ALA A 71 -13.57 27.76 -30.55
C ALA A 71 -12.14 27.43 -30.07
N LYS A 72 -11.28 28.45 -29.93
CA LYS A 72 -9.92 28.28 -29.38
C LYS A 72 -9.97 27.89 -27.91
N ARG A 73 -10.78 28.58 -27.11
CA ARG A 73 -10.99 28.29 -25.68
C ARG A 73 -11.48 26.86 -25.45
N LEU A 74 -12.48 26.40 -26.20
CA LEU A 74 -13.00 25.03 -26.08
C LEU A 74 -11.95 23.97 -26.42
N ARG A 75 -11.14 24.19 -27.46
CA ARG A 75 -10.05 23.26 -27.83
C ARG A 75 -8.99 23.17 -26.74
N HIS A 76 -8.58 24.32 -26.18
CA HIS A 76 -7.63 24.37 -25.08
C HIS A 76 -8.17 23.64 -23.83
N ASN A 77 -9.39 23.97 -23.39
CA ASN A 77 -9.97 23.36 -22.19
C ASN A 77 -10.20 21.85 -22.38
N ALA A 78 -10.50 21.40 -23.61
CA ALA A 78 -10.55 19.97 -23.92
C ALA A 78 -9.18 19.28 -23.78
N SER A 79 -8.10 19.95 -24.18
CA SER A 79 -6.72 19.49 -23.98
C SER A 79 -6.37 19.37 -22.49
N VAL A 80 -6.69 20.41 -21.70
CA VAL A 80 -6.51 20.42 -20.24
C VAL A 80 -7.24 19.25 -19.58
N LYS A 81 -8.52 19.06 -19.88
CA LYS A 81 -9.31 17.93 -19.37
C LYS A 81 -8.77 16.57 -19.80
N ARG A 82 -8.14 16.47 -20.98
CA ARG A 82 -7.48 15.24 -21.40
C ARG A 82 -6.22 14.99 -20.58
N ALA A 83 -5.37 16.00 -20.38
CA ALA A 83 -4.15 15.88 -19.59
C ALA A 83 -4.44 15.42 -18.14
N HIS A 84 -5.47 16.00 -17.50
CA HIS A 84 -5.89 15.54 -16.16
C HIS A 84 -6.40 14.10 -16.14
N ARG A 85 -7.16 13.68 -17.16
CA ARG A 85 -7.62 12.28 -17.26
C ARG A 85 -6.47 11.32 -17.49
N ASP A 86 -5.52 11.68 -18.35
CA ASP A 86 -4.34 10.85 -18.63
C ASP A 86 -3.48 10.68 -17.36
N GLU A 87 -3.36 11.73 -16.54
CA GLU A 87 -2.69 11.64 -15.24
C GLU A 87 -3.45 10.79 -14.22
N ALA A 88 -4.78 10.93 -14.13
CA ALA A 88 -5.60 10.05 -13.30
C ALA A 88 -5.46 8.57 -13.71
N ASN A 89 -5.52 8.30 -15.01
CA ASN A 89 -5.30 6.97 -15.58
C ASN A 89 -3.89 6.43 -15.27
N ARG A 90 -2.85 7.28 -15.29
CA ARG A 90 -1.48 6.89 -14.91
C ARG A 90 -1.43 6.43 -13.46
N VAL A 91 -2.03 7.18 -12.54
CA VAL A 91 -2.07 6.84 -11.11
C VAL A 91 -2.79 5.51 -10.89
N GLU A 92 -3.95 5.32 -11.53
CA GLU A 92 -4.71 4.07 -11.45
C GLU A 92 -3.91 2.88 -12.02
N ALA A 93 -3.26 3.07 -13.18
CA ALA A 93 -2.42 2.05 -13.81
C ALA A 93 -1.22 1.68 -12.93
N TYR A 94 -0.59 2.66 -12.27
CA TYR A 94 0.48 2.41 -11.32
C TYR A 94 0.00 1.57 -10.13
N ALA A 95 -1.12 1.97 -9.51
CA ALA A 95 -1.70 1.25 -8.37
C ALA A 95 -2.10 -0.19 -8.74
N ALA A 96 -2.74 -0.37 -9.90
CA ALA A 96 -3.09 -1.69 -10.43
C ALA A 96 -1.85 -2.53 -10.73
N GLY A 97 -0.78 -1.92 -11.25
CA GLY A 97 0.50 -2.56 -11.50
C GLY A 97 1.13 -3.09 -10.21
N VAL A 98 1.21 -2.27 -9.15
CA VAL A 98 1.72 -2.68 -7.83
C VAL A 98 0.88 -3.82 -7.26
N LEU A 99 -0.45 -3.71 -7.35
CA LEU A 99 -1.36 -4.76 -6.90
C LEU A 99 -1.12 -6.08 -7.65
N ARG A 100 -0.91 -6.03 -8.97
CA ARG A 100 -0.61 -7.22 -9.78
C ARG A 100 0.68 -7.91 -9.33
N VAL A 101 1.75 -7.15 -9.08
CA VAL A 101 3.02 -7.70 -8.57
C VAL A 101 2.81 -8.37 -7.22
N LYS A 102 2.13 -7.69 -6.29
CA LYS A 102 1.79 -8.24 -4.97
C LYS A 102 0.96 -9.50 -5.10
N ASN A 103 -0.11 -9.47 -5.87
CA ASN A 103 -1.02 -10.62 -5.98
C ASN A 103 -0.35 -11.83 -6.66
N GLY A 104 0.50 -11.62 -7.66
CA GLY A 104 1.27 -12.70 -8.30
C GLY A 104 2.16 -13.42 -7.30
N PHE A 105 2.82 -12.67 -6.40
CA PHE A 105 3.64 -13.26 -5.35
C PHE A 105 2.82 -13.93 -4.23
N ALA A 106 1.60 -13.43 -3.95
CA ALA A 106 0.69 -14.08 -2.99
C ALA A 106 0.39 -15.53 -3.37
N GLY A 107 0.25 -15.81 -4.66
CA GLY A 107 0.05 -17.16 -5.17
C GLY A 107 1.24 -18.10 -4.89
N GLN A 108 2.48 -17.59 -4.90
CA GLN A 108 3.66 -18.38 -4.57
C GLN A 108 3.75 -18.68 -3.07
N LEU A 109 3.48 -17.67 -2.24
CA LEU A 109 3.36 -17.87 -0.79
C LEU A 109 2.28 -18.89 -0.46
N GLU A 110 1.11 -18.79 -1.10
CA GLU A 110 0.05 -19.75 -0.92
C GLU A 110 0.49 -21.17 -1.24
N LYS A 111 1.14 -21.40 -2.39
CA LYS A 111 1.63 -22.74 -2.77
C LYS A 111 2.58 -23.30 -1.71
N ALA A 112 3.49 -22.48 -1.21
CA ALA A 112 4.48 -22.90 -0.22
C ALA A 112 3.87 -23.23 1.15
N LEU A 113 2.83 -22.51 1.58
CA LEU A 113 2.17 -22.75 2.87
C LEU A 113 1.02 -23.77 2.79
N ARG A 114 0.42 -24.01 1.62
CA ARG A 114 -0.84 -24.77 1.50
C ARG A 114 -0.74 -26.18 2.09
N ARG A 115 0.38 -26.87 1.88
CA ARG A 115 0.57 -28.28 2.29
C ARG A 115 0.94 -28.41 3.76
N THR A 116 1.79 -27.53 4.27
CA THR A 116 2.48 -27.69 5.55
C THR A 116 1.99 -26.72 6.64
N ALA A 117 1.39 -25.59 6.28
CA ALA A 117 0.92 -24.56 7.20
C ALA A 117 -0.44 -23.93 6.78
N PRO A 118 -1.50 -24.73 6.60
CA PRO A 118 -2.78 -24.24 6.10
C PRO A 118 -3.51 -23.29 7.07
N ALA A 119 -3.33 -23.45 8.38
CA ALA A 119 -3.98 -22.57 9.36
C ALA A 119 -3.28 -21.20 9.41
N ARG A 120 -1.96 -21.16 9.24
CA ARG A 120 -1.18 -19.93 9.09
C ARG A 120 -1.54 -19.19 7.81
N LEU A 121 -1.67 -19.92 6.70
CA LEU A 121 -2.13 -19.34 5.44
C LEU A 121 -3.52 -18.68 5.57
N ARG A 122 -4.47 -19.34 6.24
CA ARG A 122 -5.81 -18.75 6.50
C ARG A 122 -5.70 -17.43 7.29
N ARG A 123 -4.87 -17.40 8.33
CA ARG A 123 -4.62 -16.18 9.14
C ARG A 123 -4.01 -15.07 8.29
N LEU A 124 -2.96 -15.36 7.52
CA LEU A 124 -2.31 -14.37 6.64
C LEU A 124 -3.30 -13.79 5.62
N ARG A 125 -4.11 -14.64 4.98
CA ARG A 125 -5.12 -14.19 4.01
C ARG A 125 -6.17 -13.28 4.64
N ALA A 126 -6.65 -13.63 5.84
CA ALA A 126 -7.62 -12.82 6.56
C ALA A 126 -7.03 -11.45 6.96
N SER A 127 -5.78 -11.42 7.42
CA SER A 127 -5.11 -10.20 7.88
C SER A 127 -4.64 -9.28 6.74
N HIS A 128 -4.36 -9.83 5.56
CA HIS A 128 -3.73 -9.10 4.44
C HIS A 128 -4.54 -9.11 3.15
N ALA A 129 -5.87 -9.28 3.25
CA ALA A 129 -6.77 -9.09 2.11
C ALA A 129 -6.77 -7.62 1.64
N VAL A 130 -6.78 -7.41 0.33
CA VAL A 130 -6.85 -6.07 -0.25
C VAL A 130 -8.31 -5.62 -0.26
N ALA A 131 -8.59 -4.49 0.40
CA ALA A 131 -9.93 -3.93 0.47
C ALA A 131 -10.49 -3.65 -0.94
N GLY A 132 -11.73 -4.07 -1.18
CA GLY A 132 -12.43 -3.85 -2.45
C GLY A 132 -12.05 -4.79 -3.59
N VAL A 133 -11.06 -5.70 -3.42
CA VAL A 133 -10.63 -6.63 -4.48
C VAL A 133 -10.68 -8.07 -3.95
N PRO A 134 -11.77 -8.80 -4.20
CA PRO A 134 -11.93 -10.18 -3.75
C PRO A 134 -10.80 -11.09 -4.26
N GLY A 135 -10.22 -11.89 -3.36
CA GLY A 135 -9.15 -12.83 -3.71
C GLY A 135 -7.78 -12.21 -3.96
N ALA A 136 -7.63 -10.89 -3.81
CA ALA A 136 -6.33 -10.23 -3.86
C ALA A 136 -5.73 -10.06 -2.45
N TYR A 137 -4.43 -10.32 -2.35
CA TYR A 137 -3.71 -10.23 -1.07
C TYR A 137 -2.43 -9.39 -1.20
N ASP A 138 -2.10 -8.65 -0.14
CA ASP A 138 -0.83 -7.94 -0.05
C ASP A 138 0.29 -8.91 0.38
N SER A 139 0.88 -9.59 -0.59
CA SER A 139 1.94 -10.56 -0.35
C SER A 139 3.20 -9.97 0.27
N ALA A 140 3.48 -8.69 0.05
CA ALA A 140 4.60 -8.01 0.68
C ALA A 140 4.35 -7.92 2.19
N ALA A 141 3.14 -7.53 2.59
CA ALA A 141 2.73 -7.55 4.00
C ALA A 141 2.72 -8.97 4.59
N MET A 142 2.25 -9.98 3.83
CA MET A 142 2.29 -11.38 4.26
C MET A 142 3.73 -11.86 4.52
N MET A 143 4.66 -11.55 3.62
CA MET A 143 6.07 -11.92 3.78
C MET A 143 6.71 -11.21 4.97
N LEU A 144 6.42 -9.92 5.17
CA LEU A 144 6.88 -9.17 6.35
C LEU A 144 6.33 -9.77 7.65
N ALA A 145 5.07 -10.21 7.66
CA ALA A 145 4.47 -10.89 8.80
C ALA A 145 5.17 -12.24 9.08
N LEU A 146 5.54 -13.00 8.05
CA LEU A 146 6.33 -14.23 8.20
C LEU A 146 7.73 -13.95 8.76
N ARG A 147 8.41 -12.89 8.29
CA ARG A 147 9.71 -12.47 8.81
C ARG A 147 9.62 -12.05 10.29
N ALA A 148 8.53 -11.41 10.69
CA ALA A 148 8.32 -10.99 12.08
C ALA A 148 8.26 -12.16 13.06
N LEU A 149 7.87 -13.37 12.61
CA LEU A 149 7.82 -14.56 13.47
C LEU A 149 9.20 -14.95 14.00
N VAL A 150 10.28 -14.71 13.25
CA VAL A 150 11.66 -14.97 13.71
C VAL A 150 11.97 -14.18 14.97
N GLY A 151 11.45 -12.96 15.09
CA GLY A 151 11.63 -12.10 16.27
C GLY A 151 10.81 -12.52 17.49
N VAL A 152 9.68 -13.21 17.29
CA VAL A 152 8.75 -13.59 18.36
C VAL A 152 9.20 -14.87 19.07
N HIS A 153 9.83 -15.82 18.37
CA HIS A 153 10.31 -17.07 18.98
C HIS A 153 11.48 -16.88 19.98
N GLY A 154 12.06 -15.66 20.07
CA GLY A 154 12.99 -15.27 21.12
C GLY A 154 12.33 -14.67 22.38
N ARG A 155 11.02 -14.38 22.35
CA ARG A 155 10.25 -13.80 23.47
C ARG A 155 8.86 -14.42 23.50
N SER A 156 8.71 -15.52 24.23
CA SER A 156 7.41 -16.15 24.45
C SER A 156 6.52 -15.25 25.31
N SER A 157 5.64 -14.48 24.68
CA SER A 157 4.46 -13.89 25.30
C SER A 157 3.40 -13.65 24.23
N ASP A 158 2.31 -14.39 24.31
CA ASP A 158 1.18 -14.41 23.36
C ASP A 158 0.47 -13.05 23.17
N ALA A 159 0.83 -12.01 23.93
CA ALA A 159 0.28 -10.67 23.80
C ALA A 159 0.91 -9.82 22.67
N ASP A 160 2.12 -10.16 22.19
CA ASP A 160 2.87 -9.29 21.26
C ASP A 160 2.54 -9.52 19.77
N SER A 161 1.98 -10.67 19.41
CA SER A 161 1.64 -11.02 18.03
C SER A 161 0.59 -10.08 17.41
N ASN A 162 -0.34 -9.53 18.21
CA ASN A 162 -1.31 -8.55 17.74
C ASN A 162 -0.75 -7.12 17.67
N ARG A 163 0.22 -6.77 18.52
CA ARG A 163 0.83 -5.43 18.57
C ARG A 163 1.70 -5.16 17.33
N LEU A 164 2.49 -6.11 16.88
CA LEU A 164 3.34 -5.94 15.70
C LEU A 164 2.54 -5.87 14.40
N VAL A 165 1.45 -6.66 14.28
CA VAL A 165 0.51 -6.55 13.15
C VAL A 165 -0.19 -5.19 13.15
N PHE A 166 -0.54 -4.67 14.33
CA PHE A 166 -1.14 -3.34 14.47
C PHE A 166 -0.14 -2.21 14.13
N LEU A 167 1.11 -2.30 14.57
CA LEU A 167 2.16 -1.32 14.24
C LEU A 167 2.56 -1.34 12.75
N ALA A 168 2.63 -2.53 12.14
CA ALA A 168 2.83 -2.66 10.70
C ALA A 168 1.65 -2.08 9.91
N ARG A 169 0.42 -2.25 10.41
CA ARG A 169 -0.80 -1.68 9.82
C ARG A 169 -0.85 -0.15 9.96
N LEU A 170 -0.42 0.40 11.09
CA LEU A 170 -0.28 1.85 11.32
C LEU A 170 0.76 2.47 10.40
N ARG A 171 1.94 1.86 10.28
CA ARG A 171 3.01 2.35 9.38
C ARG A 171 2.58 2.35 7.91
N MET A 172 1.75 1.38 7.50
CA MET A 172 1.22 1.30 6.13
C MET A 172 0.03 2.24 5.87
N HIS A 173 -0.77 2.59 6.88
CA HIS A 173 -1.84 3.59 6.74
C HIS A 173 -1.28 5.02 6.68
N VAL A 174 -0.18 5.30 7.39
CA VAL A 174 0.49 6.60 7.34
C VAL A 174 1.06 6.87 5.94
N LEU A 175 1.65 5.87 5.26
CA LEU A 175 2.08 6.01 3.86
C LEU A 175 0.93 6.10 2.84
N ARG A 176 -0.32 5.87 3.27
CA ARG A 176 -1.52 5.95 2.44
C ARG A 176 -2.27 7.28 2.62
N ALA A 177 -1.97 8.03 3.67
CA ALA A 177 -2.57 9.32 3.97
C ALA A 177 -2.01 10.46 3.08
N ASP A 178 -0.81 10.30 2.53
CA ASP A 178 -0.20 11.28 1.61
C ASP A 178 -0.85 11.32 0.21
N VAL A 179 -1.87 10.48 -0.05
CA VAL A 179 -2.55 10.37 -1.36
C VAL A 179 -4.08 10.47 -1.23
N TRP A 180 -4.57 11.35 -0.35
CA TRP A 180 -5.96 11.79 -0.38
C TRP A 180 -6.03 13.18 -1.01
N PHE A 181 -6.29 13.21 -2.32
CA PHE A 181 -6.79 14.41 -2.98
C PHE A 181 -8.32 14.41 -2.86
N ASP A 182 -8.87 15.54 -2.41
CA ASP A 182 -10.30 15.79 -2.30
C ASP A 182 -10.99 15.62 -3.67
N TYR A 183 -11.69 14.49 -3.84
CA TYR A 183 -12.70 14.37 -4.87
C TYR A 183 -14.01 14.96 -4.33
N VAL A 184 -14.32 16.20 -4.69
CA VAL A 184 -15.63 16.81 -4.47
C VAL A 184 -16.54 16.46 -5.66
N PRO A 185 -17.56 15.60 -5.51
CA PRO A 185 -18.54 15.42 -6.56
C PRO A 185 -19.49 16.62 -6.54
N SER A 186 -19.43 17.42 -7.59
CA SER A 186 -20.44 18.44 -7.89
C SER A 186 -21.79 17.79 -8.18
N ALA A 187 -22.75 17.87 -7.24
CA ALA A 187 -24.13 18.33 -7.48
C ALA A 187 -25.08 18.01 -6.30
N SER A 188 -25.60 19.04 -5.62
CA SER A 188 -27.04 19.38 -5.55
C SER A 188 -27.39 20.25 -4.33
N LYS A 189 -28.48 20.99 -4.48
CA LYS A 189 -28.93 22.17 -3.73
C LYS A 189 -29.23 21.91 -2.24
N GLY A 190 -28.68 22.75 -1.36
CA GLY A 190 -29.07 22.88 0.06
C GLY A 190 -28.26 23.99 0.77
N PRO A 191 -28.80 24.67 1.79
CA PRO A 191 -28.17 25.85 2.38
C PRO A 191 -26.92 25.46 3.19
N ARG A 192 -25.83 26.18 2.96
CA ARG A 192 -24.52 25.97 3.60
C ARG A 192 -24.54 26.50 5.04
N VAL A 193 -24.24 25.64 6.00
CA VAL A 193 -23.75 26.07 7.32
C VAL A 193 -22.21 26.08 7.24
N PRO A 194 -21.51 27.18 7.60
CA PRO A 194 -20.06 27.19 7.57
C PRO A 194 -19.51 26.40 8.77
N CYS A 195 -19.03 25.18 8.52
CA CYS A 195 -18.12 24.50 9.43
C CYS A 195 -16.72 25.10 9.19
N VAL A 196 -16.26 25.94 10.11
CA VAL A 196 -14.86 26.38 10.16
C VAL A 196 -14.03 25.16 10.58
N LEU A 197 -13.36 24.53 9.62
CA LEU A 197 -12.30 23.56 9.91
C LEU A 197 -11.00 24.33 10.16
N PRO A 198 -10.21 23.96 11.19
CA PRO A 198 -8.92 24.59 11.44
C PRO A 198 -7.93 24.24 10.31
N ASP A 199 -7.03 25.19 10.09
CA ASP A 199 -5.97 25.20 9.09
C ASP A 199 -5.12 23.91 9.13
N ALA A 200 -4.91 23.28 7.97
CA ALA A 200 -4.22 22.00 7.81
C ALA A 200 -2.74 22.05 8.25
N SER A 201 -2.18 23.25 8.43
CA SER A 201 -0.85 23.46 8.98
C SER A 201 -0.72 23.07 10.47
N VAL A 202 -1.82 22.91 11.20
CA VAL A 202 -1.80 22.54 12.64
C VAL A 202 -1.72 21.02 12.85
N LEU A 203 -2.03 20.20 11.85
CA LEU A 203 -2.07 18.73 11.98
C LEU A 203 -0.70 18.05 11.83
N CYS A 204 0.28 18.71 11.21
CA CYS A 204 1.62 18.12 11.02
C CYS A 204 2.57 18.30 12.20
N ALA A 205 2.34 19.28 13.09
CA ALA A 205 3.34 19.68 14.08
C ALA A 205 3.34 18.84 15.37
N ASP A 206 2.29 18.06 15.65
CA ASP A 206 2.10 17.45 16.98
C ASP A 206 1.90 15.92 16.94
N TRP A 207 2.34 15.26 15.87
CA TRP A 207 2.17 13.81 15.70
C TRP A 207 3.02 13.01 16.71
N GLU A 208 4.22 13.50 17.07
CA GLU A 208 5.06 12.88 18.09
C GLU A 208 4.40 12.93 19.47
N SER A 209 3.67 14.01 19.76
CA SER A 209 2.91 14.20 21.00
C SER A 209 1.65 13.32 21.04
N LEU A 210 1.00 13.12 19.89
CA LEU A 210 -0.12 12.18 19.76
C LEU A 210 0.34 10.72 19.96
N VAL A 211 1.49 10.35 19.38
CA VAL A 211 2.06 9.00 19.55
C VAL A 211 2.54 8.79 20.98
N ALA A 212 3.19 9.78 21.60
CA ALA A 212 3.57 9.71 23.01
C ALA A 212 2.35 9.52 23.92
N ARG A 213 1.26 10.26 23.70
CA ARG A 213 0.02 10.13 24.48
C ARG A 213 -0.70 8.80 24.31
N ILE A 214 -0.67 8.22 23.11
CA ILE A 214 -1.25 6.90 22.85
C ILE A 214 -0.39 5.80 23.52
N LEU A 215 0.93 5.96 23.51
CA LEU A 215 1.84 5.02 24.17
C LEU A 215 1.74 5.11 25.72
N ASP A 216 1.60 6.32 26.27
CA ASP A 216 1.41 6.54 27.72
C ASP A 216 0.03 6.09 28.21
N GLY A 217 -1.00 6.19 27.37
CA GLY A 217 -2.34 5.65 27.70
C GLY A 217 -2.34 4.11 27.80
N LEU A 218 -1.43 3.44 27.10
CA LEU A 218 -1.34 1.97 27.04
C LEU A 218 -0.44 1.33 28.10
N THR A 219 0.29 2.14 28.89
CA THR A 219 1.11 1.67 30.02
C THR A 219 0.41 1.83 31.38
N SER A 220 -0.78 2.45 31.41
CA SER A 220 -1.57 2.69 32.63
C SER A 220 -2.72 1.69 32.88
N LEU A 221 -2.75 0.57 32.14
CA LEU A 221 -3.71 -0.54 32.33
C LEU A 221 -3.00 -1.85 32.66
#